data_AF-A0A353LVH8-F1
#
_entry.id   AF-A0A353LVH8-F1
#
_cell.length_a   1.000
_cell.length_b   1.000
_cell.length_c   1.000
_cell.angle_alpha   90.00
_cell.angle_beta   90.00
_cell.angle_gamma   90.00
#
_symmetry.space_group_name_H-M   'P 1'
#
loop_
_entity.id
_entity.type
_entity.pdbx_description
1 polymer ?
#
loop_
_entity_poly.entity_id
_entity_poly.type
_entity_poly.pdbx_seq_one_letter_code
_entity_poly.pdbx_strand_id
1 'polypeptide(L)'
;MGRRFPTRLFSGLVLVSLVLVVFLQGAWGAPPRGFEVAAENEYLTLFFHPETTEIAVHDRLGGVTWYSNPKDRDKLETVARGVAKDALGAQLRIAYFTPGDVRRTMNNFTDSIVYGQFGVEELPDGMRVEYVLGKQWEEDDYFPVVLDAETLEDVILPSLNRGEQSLIRENYVHLNLVHVGEGGDLGSYGIRSPTENLRSRDQATFAQVLAEHISGQTSSLSHRRDVRDQHLERFAEEPFYMLRSRKGDLLAWDREDLIALFRELEFTPFEVGSVYEQFGLDPLVPNLFTFTLAVEYRLDGDNLVVRVPWEGITFPQNILSPNNQRVTYPLVTVDVLPYFGAAHSGEDGYIFVPDGCGALIYLNNGKVDASPYAGVIYGSDHGLAAPALNLVRGQQTYLPVFGIKKGEQALFAIIEQGDAMTQVNADISGRQISYNVVYPQFRTMAQTTAQLQGEMPERVHGQASQWVNTSQRLINVYQQELVPSDLIVRYGFLEGEKA
;
A
#
# COMPACT_ATOMS: atom_id res chain seq x y z
N MET A 1 22.93 -78.29 9.41
CA MET A 1 24.15 -77.47 9.23
C MET A 1 23.67 -76.04 8.95
N GLY A 2 24.10 -75.06 9.75
CA GLY A 2 23.83 -73.63 9.50
C GLY A 2 22.65 -73.01 10.25
N ARG A 3 22.93 -72.50 11.46
CA ARG A 3 22.14 -71.48 12.14
C ARG A 3 22.00 -70.24 11.23
N ARG A 4 20.80 -69.66 11.12
CA ARG A 4 20.61 -68.27 10.67
C ARG A 4 19.75 -67.53 11.68
N PHE A 5 20.38 -66.58 12.36
CA PHE A 5 19.76 -65.50 13.11
C PHE A 5 19.08 -64.53 12.12
N PRO A 6 17.90 -63.97 12.45
CA PRO A 6 17.41 -62.78 11.79
C PRO A 6 17.98 -61.52 12.47
N THR A 7 18.74 -60.73 11.71
CA THR A 7 19.19 -59.38 12.07
C THR A 7 18.14 -58.35 11.65
N ARG A 8 17.61 -57.68 12.68
CA ARG A 8 17.11 -56.29 12.77
C ARG A 8 16.97 -55.50 11.46
N LEU A 9 15.75 -55.01 11.20
CA LEU A 9 15.56 -53.69 10.59
C LEU A 9 14.84 -52.78 11.59
N PHE A 10 15.30 -51.53 11.60
CA PHE A 10 15.06 -50.51 12.59
C PHE A 10 13.60 -50.04 12.66
N SER A 11 13.10 -50.00 13.89
CA SER A 11 11.98 -49.20 14.35
C SER A 11 12.36 -47.72 14.36
N GLY A 12 11.69 -46.91 13.53
CA GLY A 12 11.67 -45.45 13.61
C GLY A 12 10.22 -44.99 13.76
N LEU A 13 9.69 -45.06 14.99
CA LEU A 13 8.41 -44.45 15.35
C LEU A 13 8.65 -42.95 15.46
N VAL A 14 8.20 -42.16 14.48
CA VAL A 14 8.08 -40.71 14.65
C VAL A 14 6.87 -40.48 15.54
N LEU A 15 7.15 -40.29 16.82
CA LEU A 15 6.18 -39.89 17.83
C LEU A 15 5.83 -38.41 17.57
N VAL A 16 4.75 -38.16 16.84
CA VAL A 16 4.15 -36.82 16.79
C VAL A 16 3.54 -36.56 18.16
N SER A 17 4.32 -35.91 19.04
CA SER A 17 3.85 -35.40 20.32
C SER A 17 2.91 -34.23 20.05
N LEU A 18 1.62 -34.54 20.03
CA LEU A 18 0.53 -33.57 20.07
C LEU A 18 0.55 -32.90 21.45
N VAL A 19 1.26 -31.78 21.60
CA VAL A 19 1.16 -30.93 22.79
C VAL A 19 -0.17 -30.19 22.69
N LEU A 20 -1.20 -30.78 23.31
CA LEU A 20 -2.48 -30.11 23.55
C LEU A 20 -2.25 -29.07 24.66
N VAL A 21 -1.87 -27.84 24.28
CA VAL A 21 -1.91 -26.70 25.21
C VAL A 21 -3.38 -26.39 25.44
N VAL A 22 -3.92 -26.87 26.56
CA VAL A 22 -5.21 -26.43 27.08
C VAL A 22 -5.04 -24.99 27.51
N PHE A 23 -5.39 -24.05 26.63
CA PHE A 23 -5.57 -22.66 26.98
C PHE A 23 -6.70 -22.57 28.01
N LEU A 24 -6.35 -22.24 29.24
CA LEU A 24 -7.29 -21.77 30.25
C LEU A 24 -7.90 -20.46 29.74
N GLN A 25 -9.07 -20.58 29.11
CA GLN A 25 -9.92 -19.46 28.73
C GLN A 25 -10.43 -18.76 30.00
N GLY A 26 -9.60 -17.90 30.58
CA GLY A 26 -10.09 -16.73 31.29
C GLY A 26 -10.77 -15.82 30.27
N ALA A 27 -11.80 -15.07 30.67
CA ALA A 27 -12.55 -14.18 29.78
C ALA A 27 -11.62 -13.15 29.11
N TRP A 28 -11.12 -13.50 27.92
CA TRP A 28 -10.33 -12.64 27.05
C TRP A 28 -11.31 -11.95 26.12
N GLY A 29 -11.19 -10.63 25.97
CA GLY A 29 -12.12 -9.85 25.16
C GLY A 29 -12.27 -10.49 23.78
N ALA A 30 -13.50 -10.85 23.40
CA ALA A 30 -13.73 -11.40 22.07
C ALA A 30 -13.29 -10.37 21.03
N PRO A 31 -12.59 -10.78 19.95
CA PRO A 31 -12.19 -9.86 18.90
C PRO A 31 -13.39 -9.07 18.38
N PRO A 32 -13.25 -7.76 18.13
CA PRO A 32 -14.25 -7.01 17.39
C PRO A 32 -14.54 -7.68 16.04
N ARG A 33 -15.73 -7.45 15.48
CA ARG A 33 -16.14 -8.08 14.21
C ARG A 33 -15.13 -7.74 13.11
N GLY A 34 -14.62 -8.79 12.43
CA GLY A 34 -13.65 -8.66 11.34
C GLY A 34 -12.19 -8.56 11.81
N PHE A 35 -11.96 -8.48 13.12
CA PHE A 35 -10.61 -8.46 13.69
C PHE A 35 -10.20 -9.84 14.21
N GLU A 36 -8.90 -10.07 14.18
CA GLU A 36 -8.22 -11.25 14.72
C GLU A 36 -7.21 -10.83 15.79
N VAL A 37 -6.83 -11.76 16.67
CA VAL A 37 -5.81 -11.49 17.70
C VAL A 37 -4.43 -11.48 17.04
N ALA A 38 -3.73 -10.35 17.11
CA ALA A 38 -2.37 -10.20 16.61
C ALA A 38 -1.31 -10.48 17.68
N ALA A 39 -1.51 -9.97 18.90
CA ALA A 39 -0.60 -10.16 20.03
C ALA A 39 -1.32 -9.93 21.37
N GLU A 40 -0.79 -10.54 22.44
CA GLU A 40 -1.34 -10.39 23.79
C GLU A 40 -0.23 -10.35 24.84
N ASN A 41 -0.43 -9.55 25.89
CA ASN A 41 0.35 -9.61 27.11
C ASN A 41 -0.55 -9.49 28.36
N GLU A 42 0.02 -9.30 29.55
CA GLU A 42 -0.76 -9.23 30.80
C GLU A 42 -1.68 -7.99 30.92
N TYR A 43 -1.44 -6.95 30.13
CA TYR A 43 -2.16 -5.67 30.17
C TYR A 43 -3.06 -5.44 28.96
N LEU A 44 -2.60 -5.81 27.76
CA LEU A 44 -3.22 -5.44 26.49
C LEU A 44 -3.44 -6.65 25.58
N THR A 45 -4.44 -6.52 24.72
CA THR A 45 -4.70 -7.39 23.57
C THR A 45 -4.71 -6.54 22.31
N LEU A 46 -3.82 -6.83 21.37
CA LEU A 46 -3.77 -6.21 20.04
C LEU A 46 -4.61 -7.03 19.07
N PHE A 47 -5.57 -6.38 18.45
CA PHE A 47 -6.39 -6.91 17.38
C PHE A 47 -6.01 -6.28 16.05
N PHE A 48 -6.12 -7.04 14.97
CA PHE A 48 -5.82 -6.62 13.61
C PHE A 48 -6.92 -7.05 12.64
N HIS A 49 -7.29 -6.18 11.70
CA HIS A 49 -8.26 -6.49 10.64
C HIS A 49 -7.50 -6.89 9.36
N PRO A 50 -7.53 -8.15 8.91
CA PRO A 50 -6.71 -8.63 7.80
C PRO A 50 -7.00 -7.93 6.47
N GLU A 51 -8.26 -7.52 6.23
CA GLU A 51 -8.64 -6.86 4.98
C GLU A 51 -8.37 -5.34 4.97
N THR A 52 -8.45 -4.65 6.10
CA THR A 52 -8.35 -3.17 6.17
C THR A 52 -7.10 -2.69 6.90
N THR A 53 -6.29 -3.61 7.43
CA THR A 53 -5.09 -3.36 8.22
C THR A 53 -5.30 -2.48 9.46
N GLU A 54 -6.55 -2.26 9.85
CA GLU A 54 -6.90 -1.52 11.06
C GLU A 54 -6.49 -2.30 12.30
N ILE A 55 -6.10 -1.57 13.33
CA ILE A 55 -5.80 -2.17 14.63
C ILE A 55 -6.80 -1.72 15.68
N ALA A 56 -7.03 -2.58 16.65
CA ALA A 56 -7.71 -2.21 17.88
C ALA A 56 -6.93 -2.72 19.08
N VAL A 57 -6.82 -1.91 20.13
CA VAL A 57 -6.12 -2.28 21.36
C VAL A 57 -7.13 -2.35 22.47
N HIS A 58 -7.24 -3.51 23.11
CA HIS A 58 -8.10 -3.70 24.27
C HIS A 58 -7.27 -3.68 25.55
N ASP A 59 -7.59 -2.72 26.43
CA ASP A 59 -7.08 -2.67 27.79
C ASP A 59 -7.80 -3.74 28.62
N ARG A 60 -7.04 -4.71 29.12
CA ARG A 60 -7.56 -5.84 29.91
C ARG A 60 -7.93 -5.44 31.33
N LEU A 61 -7.34 -4.36 31.86
CA LEU A 61 -7.62 -3.85 33.20
C LEU A 61 -8.87 -2.97 33.19
N GLY A 62 -8.96 -2.08 32.21
CA GLY A 62 -10.04 -1.12 32.05
C GLY A 62 -11.27 -1.64 31.30
N GLY A 63 -11.08 -2.64 30.43
CA GLY A 63 -12.13 -3.23 29.62
C GLY A 63 -12.52 -2.38 28.39
N VAL A 64 -11.76 -1.34 28.07
CA VAL A 64 -12.00 -0.45 26.93
C VAL A 64 -11.20 -0.89 25.71
N THR A 65 -11.79 -0.73 24.53
CA THR A 65 -11.11 -0.96 23.25
C THR A 65 -10.92 0.34 22.49
N TRP A 66 -9.67 0.64 22.15
CA TRP A 66 -9.23 1.77 21.35
C TRP A 66 -9.03 1.34 19.90
N TYR A 67 -9.51 2.14 18.95
CA TYR A 67 -9.46 1.81 17.52
C TYR A 67 -8.57 2.81 16.79
N SER A 68 -7.69 2.33 15.91
CA SER A 68 -6.85 3.17 15.04
C SER A 68 -7.65 4.10 14.15
N ASN A 69 -8.91 3.76 13.87
CA ASN A 69 -9.80 4.52 13.02
C ASN A 69 -11.24 4.54 13.56
N PRO A 70 -12.09 5.47 13.08
CA PRO A 70 -13.46 5.56 13.58
C PRO A 70 -14.32 4.39 13.11
N LYS A 71 -14.67 3.49 14.04
CA LYS A 71 -15.46 2.25 13.79
C LYS A 71 -16.81 2.47 13.11
N ASP A 72 -17.45 3.62 13.35
CA ASP A 72 -18.79 3.94 12.85
C ASP A 72 -18.74 4.98 11.71
N ARG A 73 -17.58 5.16 11.05
CA ARG A 73 -17.41 6.13 9.95
C ARG A 73 -18.45 6.01 8.85
N ASP A 74 -18.96 4.81 8.56
CA ASP A 74 -19.95 4.64 7.51
C ASP A 74 -21.29 5.30 7.84
N LYS A 75 -21.61 5.40 9.13
CA LYS A 75 -22.89 5.94 9.65
C LYS A 75 -22.75 7.37 10.17
N LEU A 76 -21.63 7.68 10.82
CA LEU A 76 -21.45 8.93 11.57
C LEU A 76 -20.64 9.99 10.80
N GLU A 77 -19.90 9.61 9.74
CA GLU A 77 -19.26 10.61 8.89
C GLU A 77 -20.29 11.29 7.98
N THR A 78 -20.39 12.62 8.10
CA THR A 78 -21.38 13.44 7.39
C THR A 78 -20.77 14.62 6.63
N VAL A 79 -19.51 14.97 6.92
CA VAL A 79 -18.78 16.08 6.32
C VAL A 79 -17.96 15.60 5.12
N ALA A 80 -17.14 14.58 5.31
CA ALA A 80 -16.29 14.00 4.28
C ALA A 80 -17.07 13.14 3.28
N ARG A 81 -16.67 13.16 2.01
CA ARG A 81 -17.30 12.38 0.91
C ARG A 81 -16.25 11.80 -0.03
N GLY A 82 -16.61 10.68 -0.67
CA GLY A 82 -15.74 9.97 -1.61
C GLY A 82 -14.37 9.67 -1.02
N VAL A 83 -13.32 9.92 -1.78
CA VAL A 83 -11.92 9.69 -1.38
C VAL A 83 -11.56 10.31 -0.02
N ALA A 84 -12.13 11.45 0.35
CA ALA A 84 -11.87 12.06 1.66
C ALA A 84 -12.48 11.27 2.83
N LYS A 85 -13.62 10.59 2.61
CA LYS A 85 -14.21 9.67 3.58
C LYS A 85 -13.40 8.37 3.64
N ASP A 86 -13.00 7.84 2.50
CA ASP A 86 -12.21 6.61 2.42
C ASP A 86 -10.85 6.77 3.12
N ALA A 87 -10.24 7.96 3.03
CA ALA A 87 -9.00 8.28 3.74
C ALA A 87 -9.11 8.15 5.26
N LEU A 88 -10.31 8.15 5.86
CA LEU A 88 -10.49 7.85 7.29
C LEU A 88 -10.06 6.43 7.66
N GLY A 89 -9.93 5.52 6.68
CA GLY A 89 -9.39 4.17 6.82
C GLY A 89 -7.86 4.09 6.91
N ALA A 90 -7.16 5.21 6.77
CA ALA A 90 -5.71 5.22 6.74
C ALA A 90 -5.08 4.91 8.11
N GLN A 91 -4.15 3.95 8.13
CA GLN A 91 -3.16 3.80 9.19
C GLN A 91 -2.00 4.78 9.01
N LEU A 92 -1.69 5.13 7.76
CA LEU A 92 -0.57 5.97 7.40
C LEU A 92 -0.90 6.83 6.19
N ARG A 93 -0.45 8.09 6.21
CA ARG A 93 -0.60 9.04 5.09
C ARG A 93 0.74 9.68 4.78
N ILE A 94 1.13 9.68 3.50
CA ILE A 94 2.34 10.34 3.05
C ILE A 94 2.04 11.63 2.30
N ALA A 95 3.00 12.55 2.28
CA ALA A 95 3.04 13.61 1.28
C ALA A 95 4.37 13.61 0.54
N TYR A 96 4.30 13.83 -0.77
CA TYR A 96 5.45 13.87 -1.66
C TYR A 96 5.30 15.03 -2.66
N PHE A 97 6.39 15.37 -3.36
CA PHE A 97 6.35 16.33 -4.45
C PHE A 97 6.47 15.64 -5.80
N THR A 98 5.72 16.14 -6.79
CA THR A 98 5.94 15.77 -8.19
C THR A 98 7.13 16.57 -8.76
N PRO A 99 7.69 16.17 -9.90
CA PRO A 99 8.74 16.94 -10.59
C PRO A 99 8.37 18.39 -10.94
N GLY A 100 7.09 18.75 -10.88
CA GLY A 100 6.61 20.12 -11.04
C GLY A 100 6.44 20.89 -9.73
N ASP A 101 7.05 20.45 -8.63
CA ASP A 101 6.95 21.03 -7.29
C ASP A 101 5.49 21.15 -6.79
N VAL A 102 4.64 20.22 -7.20
CA VAL A 102 3.26 20.09 -6.70
C VAL A 102 3.24 19.08 -5.56
N ARG A 103 2.87 19.52 -4.36
CA ARG A 103 2.64 18.63 -3.22
C ARG A 103 1.42 17.74 -3.48
N ARG A 104 1.57 16.45 -3.28
CA ARG A 104 0.54 15.42 -3.37
C ARG A 104 0.54 14.57 -2.11
N THR A 105 -0.53 13.81 -1.91
CA THR A 105 -0.70 12.92 -0.77
C THR A 105 -1.18 11.56 -1.24
N MET A 106 -0.75 10.51 -0.55
CA MET A 106 -1.25 9.13 -0.67
C MET A 106 -1.51 8.59 0.74
N ASN A 107 -2.36 7.58 0.87
CA ASN A 107 -2.56 6.88 2.12
C ASN A 107 -2.68 5.37 1.89
N ASN A 108 -2.38 4.59 2.92
CA ASN A 108 -2.37 3.12 2.78
C ASN A 108 -3.74 2.54 2.41
N PHE A 109 -4.86 3.16 2.82
CA PHE A 109 -6.18 2.65 2.49
C PHE A 109 -6.47 2.75 0.98
N THR A 110 -6.48 3.97 0.43
CA THR A 110 -6.86 4.17 -0.98
C THR A 110 -5.77 3.80 -1.97
N ASP A 111 -4.50 3.85 -1.56
CA ASP A 111 -3.35 3.70 -2.47
C ASP A 111 -2.58 2.40 -2.28
N SER A 112 -2.99 1.50 -1.37
CA SER A 112 -2.36 0.18 -1.18
C SER A 112 -3.40 -0.92 -0.92
N ILE A 113 -4.23 -0.79 0.11
CA ILE A 113 -5.20 -1.82 0.52
C ILE A 113 -6.25 -2.07 -0.57
N VAL A 114 -6.79 -1.01 -1.17
CA VAL A 114 -7.72 -1.13 -2.31
C VAL A 114 -7.10 -1.91 -3.48
N TYR A 115 -5.77 -1.92 -3.60
CA TYR A 115 -5.05 -2.66 -4.64
C TYR A 115 -4.57 -4.05 -4.17
N GLY A 116 -4.79 -4.42 -2.91
CA GLY A 116 -4.23 -5.65 -2.33
C GLY A 116 -2.70 -5.61 -2.18
N GLN A 117 -2.10 -4.42 -2.15
CA GLN A 117 -0.65 -4.25 -2.18
C GLN A 117 -0.07 -4.04 -0.77
N PHE A 118 -0.26 -5.03 0.10
CA PHE A 118 0.32 -5.05 1.44
C PHE A 118 0.69 -6.48 1.87
N GLY A 119 1.65 -6.59 2.77
CA GLY A 119 2.07 -7.85 3.39
C GLY A 119 2.05 -7.73 4.91
N VAL A 120 1.78 -8.85 5.59
CA VAL A 120 1.73 -8.90 7.07
C VAL A 120 2.72 -9.95 7.56
N GLU A 121 3.54 -9.57 8.53
CA GLU A 121 4.49 -10.43 9.22
C GLU A 121 4.17 -10.44 10.73
N GLU A 122 4.04 -11.63 11.31
CA GLU A 122 3.85 -11.79 12.75
C GLU A 122 5.15 -11.51 13.51
N LEU A 123 5.05 -10.77 14.62
CA LEU A 123 6.15 -10.54 15.55
C LEU A 123 5.81 -11.17 16.92
N PRO A 124 6.80 -11.55 17.75
CA PRO A 124 6.53 -12.18 19.05
C PRO A 124 5.64 -11.36 19.99
N ASP A 125 5.72 -10.03 19.89
CA ASP A 125 5.03 -9.05 20.70
C ASP A 125 4.09 -8.15 19.88
N GLY A 126 3.78 -8.54 18.64
CA GLY A 126 3.08 -7.63 17.72
C GLY A 126 2.99 -8.11 16.29
N MET A 127 3.00 -7.17 15.35
CA MET A 127 3.03 -7.44 13.93
C MET A 127 3.68 -6.30 13.15
N ARG A 128 4.11 -6.63 11.93
CA ARG A 128 4.63 -5.69 10.94
C ARG A 128 3.76 -5.74 9.70
N VAL A 129 3.36 -4.58 9.19
CA VAL A 129 2.61 -4.46 7.94
C VAL A 129 3.43 -3.65 6.95
N GLU A 130 3.71 -4.23 5.79
CA GLU A 130 4.41 -3.58 4.68
C GLU A 130 3.41 -3.12 3.64
N TYR A 131 3.47 -1.84 3.25
CA TYR A 131 2.56 -1.23 2.30
C TYR A 131 3.32 -0.78 1.06
N VAL A 132 2.79 -1.08 -0.13
CA VAL A 132 3.23 -0.46 -1.39
C VAL A 132 2.15 0.52 -1.86
N LEU A 133 2.40 1.81 -1.67
CA LEU A 133 1.52 2.91 -2.04
C LEU A 133 1.69 3.29 -3.51
N GLY A 134 0.58 3.47 -4.21
CA GLY A 134 0.52 3.74 -5.65
C GLY A 134 0.24 2.46 -6.44
N LYS A 135 -0.53 2.55 -7.51
CA LYS A 135 -0.90 1.39 -8.33
C LYS A 135 0.33 0.83 -9.03
N GLN A 136 0.85 -0.31 -8.55
CA GLN A 136 2.07 -0.94 -9.07
C GLN A 136 1.79 -1.70 -10.37
N TRP A 137 0.61 -2.30 -10.47
CA TRP A 137 0.19 -3.14 -11.58
C TRP A 137 -1.19 -2.70 -12.08
N GLU A 138 -1.39 -2.74 -13.39
CA GLU A 138 -2.73 -2.60 -13.94
C GLU A 138 -3.58 -3.82 -13.59
N GLU A 139 -4.90 -3.65 -13.55
CA GLU A 139 -5.80 -4.76 -13.20
C GLU A 139 -5.66 -5.93 -14.18
N ASP A 140 -5.47 -5.60 -15.45
CA ASP A 140 -5.27 -6.58 -16.51
C ASP A 140 -3.95 -7.34 -16.37
N ASP A 141 -2.97 -6.86 -15.60
CA ASP A 141 -1.68 -7.54 -15.44
C ASP A 141 -1.78 -8.81 -14.58
N TYR A 142 -2.89 -8.98 -13.83
CA TYR A 142 -3.09 -10.10 -12.91
C TYR A 142 -3.51 -11.41 -13.59
N PHE A 143 -3.95 -11.38 -14.84
CA PHE A 143 -4.27 -12.61 -15.56
C PHE A 143 -3.51 -12.70 -16.90
N PRO A 144 -2.96 -13.87 -17.22
CA PRO A 144 -2.14 -14.05 -18.41
C PRO A 144 -2.97 -14.09 -19.70
N VAL A 145 -2.40 -13.63 -20.81
CA VAL A 145 -3.00 -13.91 -22.14
C VAL A 145 -2.69 -15.32 -22.63
N VAL A 146 -1.60 -15.92 -22.14
CA VAL A 146 -1.07 -17.24 -22.50
C VAL A 146 -0.53 -17.91 -21.24
N LEU A 147 -0.78 -19.20 -21.10
CA LEU A 147 -0.30 -20.09 -20.04
C LEU A 147 0.28 -21.35 -20.67
N ASP A 148 1.33 -21.91 -20.08
CA ASP A 148 1.74 -23.27 -20.40
C ASP A 148 0.73 -24.29 -19.85
N ALA A 149 0.68 -25.47 -20.48
CA ALA A 149 -0.29 -26.50 -20.11
C ALA A 149 -0.04 -27.05 -18.69
N GLU A 150 1.22 -27.16 -18.25
CA GLU A 150 1.57 -27.66 -16.93
C GLU A 150 1.05 -26.72 -15.82
N THR A 151 1.34 -25.42 -15.90
CA THR A 151 0.86 -24.42 -14.93
C THR A 151 -0.67 -24.42 -14.85
N LEU A 152 -1.38 -24.44 -15.99
CA LEU A 152 -2.83 -24.41 -15.93
C LEU A 152 -3.43 -25.74 -15.43
N GLU A 153 -2.97 -26.89 -15.93
CA GLU A 153 -3.58 -28.19 -15.63
C GLU A 153 -3.18 -28.74 -14.25
N ASP A 154 -1.93 -28.54 -13.83
CA ASP A 154 -1.38 -29.16 -12.61
C ASP A 154 -1.34 -28.20 -11.42
N VAL A 155 -1.30 -26.87 -11.64
CA VAL A 155 -1.24 -25.87 -10.56
C VAL A 155 -2.57 -25.15 -10.38
N ILE A 156 -3.12 -24.57 -11.46
CA ILE A 156 -4.31 -23.71 -11.37
C ILE A 156 -5.60 -24.54 -11.27
N LEU A 157 -5.96 -25.34 -12.27
CA LEU A 157 -7.25 -26.05 -12.30
C LEU A 157 -7.55 -26.94 -11.07
N PRO A 158 -6.57 -27.63 -10.44
CA PRO A 158 -6.82 -28.48 -9.29
C PRO A 158 -7.24 -27.73 -8.02
N SER A 159 -6.85 -26.46 -7.87
CA SER A 159 -7.23 -25.62 -6.72
C SER A 159 -8.62 -24.97 -6.90
N LEU A 160 -9.16 -24.98 -8.12
CA LEU A 160 -10.40 -24.31 -8.46
C LEU A 160 -11.66 -25.14 -8.21
N ASN A 161 -12.73 -24.46 -7.80
CA ASN A 161 -14.07 -25.02 -7.75
C ASN A 161 -14.70 -25.15 -9.15
N ARG A 162 -15.86 -25.80 -9.24
CA ARG A 162 -16.52 -26.08 -10.54
C ARG A 162 -16.89 -24.82 -11.33
N GLY A 163 -17.27 -23.74 -10.66
CA GLY A 163 -17.64 -22.47 -11.30
C GLY A 163 -16.42 -21.79 -11.90
N GLU A 164 -15.35 -21.70 -11.12
CA GLU A 164 -14.05 -21.14 -11.53
C GLU A 164 -13.42 -21.94 -12.67
N GLN A 165 -13.47 -23.28 -12.60
CA GLN A 165 -13.04 -24.13 -13.72
C GLN A 165 -13.86 -23.87 -14.99
N SER A 166 -15.16 -23.56 -14.87
CA SER A 166 -16.00 -23.17 -16.02
C SER A 166 -15.52 -21.85 -16.61
N LEU A 167 -15.30 -20.84 -15.75
CA LEU A 167 -14.79 -19.53 -16.16
C LEU A 167 -13.49 -19.64 -16.95
N ILE A 168 -12.53 -20.44 -16.47
CA ILE A 168 -11.27 -20.70 -17.18
C ILE A 168 -11.54 -21.38 -18.52
N ARG A 169 -12.37 -22.43 -18.58
CA ARG A 169 -12.65 -23.16 -19.84
C ARG A 169 -13.40 -22.33 -20.87
N GLU A 170 -14.24 -21.41 -20.41
CA GLU A 170 -15.00 -20.47 -21.24
C GLU A 170 -14.09 -19.41 -21.85
N ASN A 171 -13.07 -18.95 -21.10
CA ASN A 171 -12.21 -17.85 -21.52
C ASN A 171 -10.86 -18.29 -22.13
N TYR A 172 -10.37 -19.49 -21.83
CA TYR A 172 -9.12 -20.03 -22.37
C TYR A 172 -9.36 -21.22 -23.31
N VAL A 173 -8.46 -21.38 -24.28
CA VAL A 173 -8.45 -22.49 -25.24
C VAL A 173 -7.08 -23.18 -25.23
N HIS A 174 -7.08 -24.51 -25.16
CA HIS A 174 -5.88 -25.34 -25.25
C HIS A 174 -5.49 -25.52 -26.73
N LEU A 175 -4.31 -25.04 -27.12
CA LEU A 175 -3.79 -25.07 -28.47
C LEU A 175 -2.40 -25.69 -28.55
N ASN A 176 -2.03 -26.12 -29.75
CA ASN A 176 -0.65 -26.44 -30.10
C ASN A 176 -0.36 -26.01 -31.54
N LEU A 177 0.84 -25.50 -31.79
CA LEU A 177 1.29 -25.13 -33.13
C LEU A 177 1.96 -26.32 -33.81
N VAL A 178 1.60 -26.57 -35.07
CA VAL A 178 2.19 -27.63 -35.90
C VAL A 178 2.77 -27.01 -37.16
N HIS A 179 4.05 -27.23 -37.43
CA HIS A 179 4.69 -26.73 -38.65
C HIS A 179 4.09 -27.43 -39.89
N VAL A 180 3.46 -26.67 -40.77
CA VAL A 180 2.81 -27.17 -42.00
C VAL A 180 3.43 -26.61 -43.28
N GLY A 181 4.35 -25.64 -43.18
CA GLY A 181 5.00 -25.01 -44.33
C GLY A 181 4.15 -23.90 -44.95
N GLU A 182 4.21 -23.72 -46.26
CA GLU A 182 3.42 -22.68 -46.94
C GLU A 182 1.90 -22.94 -46.79
N GLY A 183 1.17 -21.93 -46.33
CA GLY A 183 -0.28 -22.00 -46.11
C GLY A 183 -0.69 -22.35 -44.67
N GLY A 184 0.19 -22.15 -43.68
CA GLY A 184 -0.17 -22.18 -42.27
C GLY A 184 -1.21 -21.13 -41.89
N ASP A 185 -1.94 -21.37 -40.79
CA ASP A 185 -2.90 -20.43 -40.23
C ASP A 185 -2.19 -19.17 -39.69
N LEU A 186 -0.96 -19.34 -39.18
CA LEU A 186 -0.10 -18.26 -38.72
C LEU A 186 1.35 -18.51 -39.17
N GLY A 187 1.79 -17.79 -40.20
CA GLY A 187 3.12 -18.02 -40.80
C GLY A 187 3.21 -19.42 -41.42
N SER A 188 4.24 -20.18 -41.04
CA SER A 188 4.40 -21.59 -41.45
C SER A 188 3.69 -22.61 -40.53
N TYR A 189 2.97 -22.15 -39.51
CA TYR A 189 2.34 -22.99 -38.50
C TYR A 189 0.82 -23.07 -38.67
N GLY A 190 0.27 -24.27 -38.49
CA GLY A 190 -1.17 -24.52 -38.39
C GLY A 190 -1.59 -24.68 -36.93
N ILE A 191 -2.80 -24.25 -36.60
CA ILE A 191 -3.34 -24.30 -35.23
C ILE A 191 -4.19 -25.55 -35.04
N ARG A 192 -3.92 -26.27 -33.96
CA ARG A 192 -4.73 -27.41 -33.52
C ARG A 192 -5.06 -27.27 -32.05
N SER A 193 -6.05 -28.02 -31.59
CA SER A 193 -6.41 -28.13 -30.18
C SER A 193 -6.45 -29.60 -29.79
N PRO A 194 -5.85 -29.99 -28.65
CA PRO A 194 -5.98 -31.34 -28.10
C PRO A 194 -7.39 -31.67 -27.61
N THR A 195 -8.14 -30.65 -27.18
CA THR A 195 -9.43 -30.80 -26.50
C THR A 195 -10.63 -30.50 -27.39
N GLU A 196 -10.44 -29.70 -28.44
CA GLU A 196 -11.53 -29.22 -29.30
C GLU A 196 -11.26 -29.53 -30.79
N ASN A 197 -12.30 -29.94 -31.53
CA ASN A 197 -12.18 -30.11 -32.98
C ASN A 197 -12.43 -28.77 -33.69
N LEU A 198 -11.36 -28.04 -33.99
CA LEU A 198 -11.41 -26.71 -34.58
C LEU A 198 -11.76 -26.75 -36.07
N ARG A 199 -12.75 -25.96 -36.50
CA ARG A 199 -13.01 -25.74 -37.93
C ARG A 199 -12.01 -24.74 -38.49
N SER A 200 -11.85 -24.68 -39.82
CA SER A 200 -10.94 -23.74 -40.47
C SER A 200 -11.20 -22.26 -40.12
N ARG A 201 -12.46 -21.90 -39.83
CA ARG A 201 -12.81 -20.56 -39.35
C ARG A 201 -12.25 -20.31 -37.94
N ASP A 202 -12.37 -21.29 -37.05
CA ASP A 202 -11.93 -21.17 -35.66
C ASP A 202 -10.39 -21.14 -35.60
N GLN A 203 -9.73 -21.96 -36.41
CA GLN A 203 -8.26 -21.94 -36.58
C GLN A 203 -7.78 -20.56 -37.02
N ALA A 204 -8.41 -19.96 -38.04
CA ALA A 204 -8.07 -18.62 -38.50
C ALA A 204 -8.33 -17.52 -37.45
N THR A 205 -9.41 -17.64 -36.68
CA THR A 205 -9.71 -16.71 -35.58
C THR A 205 -8.68 -16.81 -34.47
N PHE A 206 -8.35 -18.02 -34.02
CA PHE A 206 -7.33 -18.20 -32.97
C PHE A 206 -5.92 -17.82 -33.45
N ALA A 207 -5.61 -18.01 -34.74
CA ALA A 207 -4.36 -17.52 -35.32
C ALA A 207 -4.26 -16.00 -35.25
N GLN A 208 -5.36 -15.30 -35.53
CA GLN A 208 -5.40 -13.86 -35.39
C GLN A 208 -5.25 -13.42 -33.94
N VAL A 209 -5.96 -14.06 -33.00
CA VAL A 209 -5.90 -13.72 -31.58
C VAL A 209 -4.51 -13.98 -30.99
N LEU A 210 -3.89 -15.12 -31.30
CA LEU A 210 -2.53 -15.43 -30.89
C LEU A 210 -1.53 -14.39 -31.41
N ALA A 211 -1.63 -14.03 -32.69
CA ALA A 211 -0.77 -12.99 -33.27
C ALA A 211 -0.98 -11.62 -32.59
N GLU A 212 -2.21 -11.31 -32.20
CA GLU A 212 -2.54 -10.09 -31.44
C GLU A 212 -1.96 -10.13 -30.03
N HIS A 213 -2.07 -11.25 -29.30
CA HIS A 213 -1.42 -11.44 -28.00
C HIS A 213 0.10 -11.28 -28.09
N ILE A 214 0.75 -11.98 -29.02
CA ILE A 214 2.20 -11.88 -29.23
C ILE A 214 2.59 -10.43 -29.51
N SER A 215 1.92 -9.77 -30.47
CA SER A 215 2.24 -8.38 -30.80
C SER A 215 1.94 -7.40 -29.67
N GLY A 216 0.95 -7.69 -28.82
CA GLY A 216 0.58 -6.85 -27.69
C GLY A 216 1.50 -7.00 -26.48
N GLN A 217 2.17 -8.15 -26.34
CA GLN A 217 3.10 -8.46 -25.26
C GLN A 217 4.57 -8.41 -25.70
N THR A 218 4.87 -7.86 -26.87
CA THR A 218 6.24 -7.74 -27.39
C THR A 218 6.50 -6.32 -27.88
N SER A 219 7.32 -5.57 -27.16
CA SER A 219 7.66 -4.16 -27.43
C SER A 219 8.33 -3.92 -28.78
N SER A 220 9.02 -4.92 -29.35
CA SER A 220 9.61 -4.83 -30.68
C SER A 220 8.60 -4.94 -31.83
N LEU A 221 7.35 -5.33 -31.54
CA LEU A 221 6.30 -5.52 -32.52
C LEU A 221 5.23 -4.43 -32.36
N SER A 222 4.75 -3.89 -33.47
CA SER A 222 3.69 -2.85 -33.44
C SER A 222 2.34 -3.37 -33.90
N HIS A 223 2.33 -4.40 -34.76
CA HIS A 223 1.11 -4.97 -35.30
C HIS A 223 1.18 -6.49 -35.37
N ARG A 224 0.03 -7.16 -35.29
CA ARG A 224 -0.10 -8.61 -35.48
C ARG A 224 0.52 -9.15 -36.77
N ARG A 225 0.62 -8.30 -37.82
CA ARG A 225 1.23 -8.66 -39.12
C ARG A 225 2.75 -8.71 -39.07
N ASP A 226 3.36 -8.21 -38.01
CA ASP A 226 4.81 -8.20 -37.79
C ASP A 226 5.27 -9.49 -37.13
N VAL A 227 4.34 -10.32 -36.64
CA VAL A 227 4.60 -11.67 -36.16
C VAL A 227 5.16 -12.51 -37.32
N ARG A 228 6.25 -13.20 -37.02
CA ARG A 228 7.03 -14.08 -37.90
C ARG A 228 7.30 -15.38 -37.18
N ASP A 229 7.66 -16.42 -37.93
CA ASP A 229 7.94 -17.77 -37.43
C ASP A 229 8.88 -17.81 -36.22
N GLN A 230 9.90 -16.93 -36.16
CA GLN A 230 10.82 -16.83 -35.01
C GLN A 230 10.11 -16.57 -33.66
N HIS A 231 8.95 -15.91 -33.66
CA HIS A 231 8.18 -15.63 -32.44
C HIS A 231 7.22 -16.79 -32.11
N LEU A 232 7.06 -17.76 -33.01
CA LEU A 232 6.17 -18.91 -32.88
C LEU A 232 6.92 -20.17 -32.48
N GLU A 233 8.25 -20.19 -32.66
CA GLU A 233 9.11 -21.34 -32.35
C GLU A 233 8.88 -21.83 -30.91
N ARG A 234 8.88 -20.93 -29.91
CA ARG A 234 8.63 -21.28 -28.50
C ARG A 234 7.23 -21.83 -28.25
N PHE A 235 6.22 -21.27 -28.90
CA PHE A 235 4.84 -21.77 -28.84
C PHE A 235 4.63 -23.12 -29.54
N ALA A 236 5.56 -23.53 -30.40
CA ALA A 236 5.51 -24.80 -31.10
C ALA A 236 6.23 -25.94 -30.36
N GLU A 237 6.98 -25.63 -29.31
CA GLU A 237 7.68 -26.63 -28.49
C GLU A 237 6.68 -27.46 -27.68
N GLU A 238 5.67 -26.82 -27.09
CA GLU A 238 4.71 -27.47 -26.20
C GLU A 238 3.26 -26.96 -26.39
N PRO A 239 2.25 -27.76 -26.00
CA PRO A 239 0.87 -27.29 -25.92
C PRO A 239 0.73 -26.17 -24.88
N PHE A 240 -0.13 -25.20 -25.16
CA PHE A 240 -0.35 -24.04 -24.31
C PHE A 240 -1.83 -23.66 -24.29
N TYR A 241 -2.21 -22.89 -23.28
CA TYR A 241 -3.50 -22.24 -23.19
C TYR A 241 -3.36 -20.77 -23.56
N MET A 242 -4.36 -20.21 -24.24
CA MET A 242 -4.44 -18.76 -24.45
C MET A 242 -5.87 -18.28 -24.29
N LEU A 243 -6.04 -16.98 -24.02
CA LEU A 243 -7.37 -16.37 -24.04
C LEU A 243 -8.02 -16.53 -25.41
N ARG A 244 -9.32 -16.84 -25.44
CA ARG A 244 -10.07 -16.99 -26.69
C ARG A 244 -10.22 -15.66 -27.45
N SER A 245 -10.10 -14.55 -26.74
CA SER A 245 -10.23 -13.18 -27.28
C SER A 245 -9.15 -12.26 -26.68
N ARG A 246 -9.09 -11.02 -27.17
CA ARG A 246 -8.23 -9.99 -26.57
C ARG A 246 -8.82 -9.57 -25.22
N LYS A 247 -7.96 -9.11 -24.30
CA LYS A 247 -8.39 -8.57 -22.99
C LYS A 247 -9.49 -7.50 -23.13
N GLY A 248 -9.37 -6.59 -24.10
CA GLY A 248 -10.37 -5.55 -24.34
C GLY A 248 -11.68 -6.02 -24.99
N ASP A 249 -11.75 -7.26 -25.47
CA ASP A 249 -12.97 -7.86 -26.03
C ASP A 249 -13.68 -8.79 -25.04
N LEU A 250 -13.11 -8.99 -23.83
CA LEU A 250 -13.74 -9.76 -22.78
C LEU A 250 -15.00 -9.04 -22.28
N LEU A 251 -15.97 -9.83 -21.83
CA LEU A 251 -17.12 -9.30 -21.12
C LEU A 251 -16.63 -8.69 -19.80
N ALA A 252 -17.23 -7.56 -19.39
CA ALA A 252 -16.76 -6.83 -18.22
C ALA A 252 -16.77 -7.69 -16.95
N TRP A 253 -17.81 -8.52 -16.77
CA TRP A 253 -17.90 -9.45 -15.63
C TRP A 253 -16.87 -10.58 -15.74
N ASP A 254 -16.65 -11.20 -16.91
CA ASP A 254 -15.64 -12.25 -17.07
C ASP A 254 -14.24 -11.71 -16.78
N ARG A 255 -13.96 -10.46 -17.19
CA ARG A 255 -12.70 -9.77 -16.88
C ARG A 255 -12.53 -9.57 -15.37
N GLU A 256 -13.54 -9.04 -14.70
CA GLU A 256 -13.53 -8.84 -13.24
C GLU A 256 -13.37 -10.17 -12.48
N ASP A 257 -14.10 -11.21 -12.89
CA ASP A 257 -14.04 -12.54 -12.29
C ASP A 257 -12.66 -13.21 -12.50
N LEU A 258 -12.05 -13.06 -13.68
CA LEU A 258 -10.68 -13.54 -13.92
C LEU A 258 -9.66 -12.82 -13.04
N ILE A 259 -9.76 -11.49 -12.92
CA ILE A 259 -8.85 -10.72 -12.06
C ILE A 259 -8.98 -11.18 -10.60
N ALA A 260 -10.21 -11.34 -10.10
CA ALA A 260 -10.47 -11.82 -8.75
C ALA A 260 -9.90 -13.23 -8.54
N LEU A 261 -10.15 -14.14 -9.49
CA LEU A 261 -9.69 -15.51 -9.45
C LEU A 261 -8.16 -15.62 -9.35
N PHE A 262 -7.42 -14.98 -10.26
CA PHE A 262 -5.97 -15.07 -10.26
C PHE A 262 -5.34 -14.38 -9.04
N ARG A 263 -5.98 -13.35 -8.48
CA ARG A 263 -5.54 -12.74 -7.20
C ARG A 263 -5.74 -13.67 -6.00
N GLU A 264 -6.88 -14.36 -5.92
CA GLU A 264 -7.16 -15.32 -4.85
C GLU A 264 -6.21 -16.52 -4.90
N LEU A 265 -5.79 -16.91 -6.09
CA LEU A 265 -4.76 -17.92 -6.31
C LEU A 265 -3.33 -17.46 -5.96
N GLU A 266 -3.15 -16.19 -5.56
CA GLU A 266 -1.85 -15.54 -5.39
C GLU A 266 -0.99 -15.55 -6.68
N PHE A 267 -1.62 -15.70 -7.86
CA PHE A 267 -0.92 -15.73 -9.15
C PHE A 267 -0.56 -14.31 -9.59
N THR A 268 0.61 -13.83 -9.18
CA THR A 268 0.97 -12.42 -9.31
C THR A 268 1.39 -12.03 -10.74
N PRO A 269 1.39 -10.72 -11.08
CA PRO A 269 1.95 -10.25 -12.36
C PRO A 269 3.43 -10.64 -12.59
N PHE A 270 4.19 -10.95 -11.53
CA PHE A 270 5.54 -11.50 -11.67
C PHE A 270 5.52 -12.94 -12.22
N GLU A 271 4.56 -13.75 -11.80
CA GLU A 271 4.37 -15.12 -12.31
C GLU A 271 3.87 -15.09 -13.75
N VAL A 272 2.91 -14.19 -14.06
CA VAL A 272 2.50 -13.91 -15.45
C VAL A 272 3.70 -13.51 -16.31
N GLY A 273 4.57 -12.61 -15.81
CA GLY A 273 5.80 -12.22 -16.48
C GLY A 273 6.76 -13.38 -16.72
N SER A 274 6.89 -14.28 -15.73
CA SER A 274 7.73 -15.48 -15.85
C SER A 274 7.21 -16.44 -16.92
N VAL A 275 5.88 -16.61 -17.02
CA VAL A 275 5.25 -17.37 -18.12
C VAL A 275 5.51 -16.70 -19.47
N TYR A 276 5.37 -15.38 -19.56
CA TYR A 276 5.62 -14.65 -20.80
C TYR A 276 7.05 -14.83 -21.30
N GLU A 277 8.04 -14.79 -20.40
CA GLU A 277 9.44 -15.03 -20.74
C GLU A 277 9.68 -16.44 -21.32
N GLN A 278 8.99 -17.47 -20.80
CA GLN A 278 9.09 -18.85 -21.32
C GLN A 278 8.64 -18.93 -22.79
N PHE A 279 7.59 -18.19 -23.14
CA PHE A 279 7.08 -18.08 -24.52
C PHE A 279 7.86 -17.07 -25.38
N GLY A 280 8.89 -16.41 -24.84
CA GLY A 280 9.68 -15.41 -25.55
C GLY A 280 8.96 -14.07 -25.74
N LEU A 281 7.97 -13.76 -24.89
CA LEU A 281 7.31 -12.47 -24.79
C LEU A 281 8.04 -11.56 -23.79
N ASP A 282 7.75 -10.26 -23.82
CA ASP A 282 8.34 -9.35 -22.84
C ASP A 282 7.69 -9.52 -21.46
N PRO A 283 8.47 -9.51 -20.37
CA PRO A 283 7.93 -9.57 -19.02
C PRO A 283 7.14 -8.29 -18.70
N LEU A 284 6.15 -8.43 -17.82
CA LEU A 284 5.40 -7.30 -17.31
C LEU A 284 6.32 -6.38 -16.48
N VAL A 285 6.27 -5.08 -16.75
CA VAL A 285 7.09 -4.08 -16.07
C VAL A 285 6.22 -3.35 -15.05
N PRO A 286 6.57 -3.39 -13.74
CA PRO A 286 5.79 -2.71 -12.72
C PRO A 286 5.90 -1.20 -12.88
N ASN A 287 4.83 -0.50 -12.51
CA ASN A 287 4.88 0.94 -12.30
C ASN A 287 5.82 1.25 -11.13
N LEU A 288 6.95 1.89 -11.44
CA LEU A 288 7.97 2.29 -10.46
C LEU A 288 7.59 3.54 -9.67
N PHE A 289 6.46 4.18 -10.00
CA PHE A 289 5.92 5.29 -9.21
C PHE A 289 5.14 4.76 -7.99
N THR A 290 5.87 4.12 -7.09
CA THR A 290 5.35 3.53 -5.85
C THR A 290 6.23 3.89 -4.64
N PHE A 291 5.61 3.96 -3.47
CA PHE A 291 6.29 4.21 -2.20
C PHE A 291 6.11 2.99 -1.30
N THR A 292 7.18 2.46 -0.71
CA THR A 292 7.08 1.36 0.24
C THR A 292 7.32 1.86 1.65
N LEU A 293 6.45 1.50 2.60
CA LEU A 293 6.62 1.80 4.01
C LEU A 293 6.20 0.59 4.86
N ALA A 294 6.96 0.30 5.91
CA ALA A 294 6.60 -0.68 6.93
C ALA A 294 6.08 0.01 8.20
N VAL A 295 5.09 -0.59 8.87
CA VAL A 295 4.60 -0.16 10.18
C VAL A 295 4.62 -1.36 11.11
N GLU A 296 5.33 -1.24 12.23
CA GLU A 296 5.37 -2.22 13.30
C GLU A 296 4.46 -1.76 14.45
N TYR A 297 3.60 -2.66 14.91
CA TYR A 297 2.72 -2.48 16.07
C TYR A 297 3.15 -3.49 17.13
N ARG A 298 3.62 -3.03 18.29
CA ARG A 298 4.12 -3.91 19.37
C ARG A 298 3.52 -3.56 20.72
N LEU A 299 3.29 -4.58 21.54
CA LEU A 299 2.83 -4.42 22.92
C LEU A 299 4.04 -4.36 23.86
N ASP A 300 4.14 -3.27 24.62
CA ASP A 300 5.19 -3.07 25.63
C ASP A 300 4.57 -2.64 26.95
N GLY A 301 4.43 -3.61 27.87
CA GLY A 301 3.68 -3.44 29.11
C GLY A 301 2.23 -3.03 28.83
N ASP A 302 1.79 -1.93 29.44
CA ASP A 302 0.47 -1.32 29.29
C ASP A 302 0.38 -0.33 28.12
N ASN A 303 1.35 -0.33 27.20
CA ASN A 303 1.40 0.59 26.06
C ASN A 303 1.44 -0.14 24.71
N LEU A 304 0.91 0.53 23.69
CA LEU A 304 1.17 0.20 22.29
C LEU A 304 2.34 1.04 21.78
N VAL A 305 3.35 0.42 21.19
CA VAL A 305 4.45 1.08 20.50
C VAL A 305 4.27 0.90 19.00
N VAL A 306 4.23 2.01 18.27
CA VAL A 306 4.12 2.04 16.81
C VAL A 306 5.41 2.57 16.23
N ARG A 307 6.02 1.81 15.33
CA ARG A 307 7.32 2.13 14.73
C ARG A 307 7.25 2.06 13.21
N VAL A 308 7.70 3.11 12.54
CA VAL A 308 8.01 3.09 11.10
C VAL A 308 9.53 3.02 10.98
N PRO A 309 10.12 1.86 10.64
CA PRO A 309 11.57 1.72 10.51
C PRO A 309 12.06 2.50 9.30
N TRP A 310 13.10 3.31 9.46
CA TRP A 310 13.67 4.11 8.37
C TRP A 310 14.14 3.25 7.20
N GLU A 311 14.76 2.10 7.48
CA GLU A 311 15.23 1.16 6.46
C GLU A 311 14.09 0.58 5.60
N GLY A 312 12.86 0.57 6.12
CA GLY A 312 11.67 0.10 5.41
C GLY A 312 11.03 1.15 4.51
N ILE A 313 11.58 2.37 4.44
CA ILE A 313 11.02 3.46 3.63
C ILE A 313 11.73 3.52 2.27
N THR A 314 10.99 3.22 1.20
CA THR A 314 11.44 3.40 -0.18
C THR A 314 10.54 4.38 -0.91
N PHE A 315 11.13 5.19 -1.79
CA PHE A 315 10.40 6.15 -2.60
C PHE A 315 10.98 6.23 -4.00
N PRO A 316 10.21 6.68 -5.02
CA PRO A 316 10.68 6.69 -6.39
C PRO A 316 11.79 7.72 -6.59
N GLN A 317 13.00 7.23 -6.79
CA GLN A 317 14.19 8.03 -7.05
C GLN A 317 14.77 7.73 -8.42
N ASN A 318 15.00 8.77 -9.21
CA ASN A 318 15.69 8.68 -10.50
C ASN A 318 15.06 7.67 -11.50
N ILE A 319 13.73 7.46 -11.39
CA ILE A 319 12.97 6.54 -12.24
C ILE A 319 12.75 7.15 -13.63
N LEU A 320 12.62 6.32 -14.65
CA LEU A 320 12.26 6.79 -16.00
C LEU A 320 10.76 7.05 -16.06
N SER A 321 10.39 8.30 -16.35
CA SER A 321 9.01 8.70 -16.66
C SER A 321 8.62 8.26 -18.08
N PRO A 322 7.31 8.16 -18.42
CA PRO A 322 6.83 7.83 -19.78
C PRO A 322 7.40 8.71 -20.91
N ASN A 323 7.87 9.91 -20.59
CA ASN A 323 8.54 10.82 -21.53
C ASN A 323 10.08 10.62 -21.61
N ASN A 324 10.58 9.49 -21.10
CA ASN A 324 12.00 9.11 -21.06
C ASN A 324 12.90 10.09 -20.29
N GLN A 325 12.34 10.80 -19.30
CA GLN A 325 13.08 11.67 -18.39
C GLN A 325 13.27 11.00 -17.04
N ARG A 326 14.44 11.18 -16.42
CA ARG A 326 14.68 10.72 -15.05
C ARG A 326 14.04 11.68 -14.06
N VAL A 327 13.18 11.16 -13.20
CA VAL A 327 12.41 11.93 -12.23
C VAL A 327 12.50 11.31 -10.83
N THR A 328 12.42 12.16 -9.82
CA THR A 328 12.36 11.77 -8.41
C THR A 328 11.08 12.34 -7.80
N TYR A 329 10.47 11.58 -6.91
CA TYR A 329 9.26 11.97 -6.17
C TYR A 329 9.60 12.01 -4.68
N PRO A 330 10.11 13.13 -4.16
CA PRO A 330 10.62 13.24 -2.80
C PRO A 330 9.52 12.98 -1.76
N LEU A 331 9.73 12.02 -0.85
CA LEU A 331 8.84 11.73 0.28
C LEU A 331 9.12 12.70 1.44
N VAL A 332 8.23 13.68 1.63
CA VAL A 332 8.45 14.81 2.54
C VAL A 332 7.86 14.59 3.92
N THR A 333 6.65 14.01 4.00
CA THR A 333 6.01 13.77 5.30
C THR A 333 5.36 12.40 5.39
N VAL A 334 5.35 11.86 6.61
CA VAL A 334 4.63 10.64 7.00
C VAL A 334 3.78 10.95 8.23
N ASP A 335 2.47 10.81 8.11
CA ASP A 335 1.52 10.88 9.23
C ASP A 335 1.25 9.46 9.72
N VAL A 336 1.45 9.21 11.01
CA VAL A 336 1.27 7.89 11.63
C VAL A 336 -0.02 7.88 12.43
N LEU A 337 -0.87 6.89 12.16
CA LEU A 337 -2.16 6.69 12.83
C LEU A 337 -2.99 7.98 12.96
N PRO A 338 -3.33 8.66 11.84
CA PRO A 338 -3.95 9.98 11.86
C PRO A 338 -5.32 10.04 12.56
N TYR A 339 -5.96 8.88 12.79
CA TYR A 339 -7.30 8.77 13.37
C TYR A 339 -7.36 7.96 14.66
N PHE A 340 -6.21 7.62 15.27
CA PHE A 340 -6.21 6.77 16.45
C PHE A 340 -6.84 7.48 17.66
N GLY A 341 -7.86 6.85 18.23
CA GLY A 341 -8.62 7.44 19.34
C GLY A 341 -9.54 8.59 18.93
N ALA A 342 -9.79 8.80 17.63
CA ALA A 342 -10.67 9.86 17.13
C ALA A 342 -12.01 9.92 17.89
N ALA A 343 -12.47 11.14 18.17
CA ALA A 343 -13.68 11.40 18.93
C ALA A 343 -14.75 12.03 18.03
N HIS A 344 -15.92 11.39 17.93
CA HIS A 344 -17.03 11.86 17.12
C HIS A 344 -17.59 13.20 17.64
N SER A 345 -18.26 13.95 16.76
CA SER A 345 -18.91 15.23 17.09
C SER A 345 -19.95 15.20 18.24
N GLY A 346 -20.42 14.00 18.60
CA GLY A 346 -21.34 13.78 19.73
C GLY A 346 -20.65 13.44 21.05
N GLU A 347 -19.31 13.38 21.09
CA GLU A 347 -18.54 13.07 22.29
C GLU A 347 -17.92 14.34 22.90
N ASP A 348 -17.92 14.43 24.23
CA ASP A 348 -17.32 15.53 24.98
C ASP A 348 -15.93 15.18 25.50
N GLY A 349 -15.06 16.19 25.61
CA GLY A 349 -13.70 16.03 26.11
C GLY A 349 -12.76 17.12 25.63
N TYR A 350 -11.48 16.78 25.46
CA TYR A 350 -10.47 17.71 24.95
C TYR A 350 -9.29 17.00 24.28
N ILE A 351 -8.58 17.72 23.42
CA ILE A 351 -7.27 17.35 22.89
C ILE A 351 -6.21 18.07 23.72
N PHE A 352 -5.21 17.33 24.19
CA PHE A 352 -4.00 17.87 24.82
C PHE A 352 -2.92 18.08 23.76
N VAL A 353 -2.41 19.31 23.68
CA VAL A 353 -1.31 19.68 22.77
C VAL A 353 -0.17 20.35 23.54
N PRO A 354 1.09 20.13 23.15
CA PRO A 354 2.26 20.61 23.88
C PRO A 354 2.63 22.06 23.48
N ASP A 355 1.65 22.97 23.40
CA ASP A 355 1.89 24.38 23.09
C ASP A 355 2.43 25.11 24.34
N GLY A 356 3.71 25.49 24.32
CA GLY A 356 4.38 26.07 25.49
C GLY A 356 4.52 25.07 26.64
N CYS A 357 3.88 25.34 27.77
CA CYS A 357 3.80 24.40 28.90
C CYS A 357 2.65 23.38 28.78
N GLY A 358 1.87 23.44 27.71
CA GLY A 358 0.71 22.59 27.46
C GLY A 358 -0.58 23.41 27.30
N ALA A 359 -1.44 23.00 26.38
CA ALA A 359 -2.74 23.61 26.12
C ALA A 359 -3.80 22.54 25.84
N LEU A 360 -5.06 22.92 26.06
CA LEU A 360 -6.22 22.08 25.78
C LEU A 360 -7.08 22.68 24.66
N ILE A 361 -7.46 21.85 23.70
CA ILE A 361 -8.45 22.17 22.68
C ILE A 361 -9.70 21.35 22.99
N TYR A 362 -10.72 21.99 23.56
CA TYR A 362 -12.00 21.32 23.82
C TYR A 362 -12.64 20.83 22.52
N LEU A 363 -13.17 19.60 22.55
CA LEU A 363 -13.82 18.99 21.40
C LEU A 363 -15.02 19.83 20.97
N ASN A 364 -15.33 19.81 19.66
CA ASN A 364 -16.55 20.39 19.10
C ASN A 364 -16.78 21.87 19.45
N ASN A 365 -15.72 22.64 19.72
CA ASN A 365 -15.81 24.03 20.21
C ASN A 365 -16.34 25.06 19.17
N GLY A 366 -16.76 24.61 17.99
CA GLY A 366 -17.36 25.43 16.94
C GLY A 366 -16.39 26.32 16.14
N LYS A 367 -15.08 26.30 16.43
CA LYS A 367 -14.08 27.13 15.73
C LYS A 367 -13.64 26.54 14.39
N VAL A 368 -14.60 26.16 13.54
CA VAL A 368 -14.33 25.53 12.24
C VAL A 368 -13.61 26.47 11.26
N ASP A 369 -13.77 27.78 11.41
CA ASP A 369 -13.11 28.80 10.58
C ASP A 369 -11.67 29.13 11.04
N ALA A 370 -11.26 28.66 12.22
CA ALA A 370 -9.89 28.82 12.69
C ALA A 370 -8.94 27.82 12.01
N SER A 371 -7.66 28.15 11.92
CA SER A 371 -6.65 27.18 11.46
C SER A 371 -6.53 26.01 12.45
N PRO A 372 -6.35 24.77 11.97
CA PRO A 372 -6.02 23.64 12.84
C PRO A 372 -4.72 23.90 13.58
N TYR A 373 -4.55 23.26 14.74
CA TYR A 373 -3.30 23.31 15.46
C TYR A 373 -2.24 22.50 14.72
N ALA A 374 -1.06 23.09 14.57
CA ALA A 374 0.10 22.49 13.91
C ALA A 374 1.37 23.00 14.61
N GLY A 375 1.87 22.26 15.59
CA GLY A 375 3.04 22.62 16.40
C GLY A 375 4.25 21.78 16.04
N VAL A 376 5.34 22.40 15.56
CA VAL A 376 6.63 21.73 15.35
C VAL A 376 7.35 21.59 16.69
N ILE A 377 7.79 20.38 17.01
CA ILE A 377 8.50 20.09 18.26
C ILE A 377 9.89 20.74 18.22
N TYR A 378 10.29 21.35 19.33
CA TYR A 378 11.55 22.11 19.49
C TYR A 378 11.68 23.38 18.63
N GLY A 379 10.64 23.76 17.90
CA GLY A 379 10.58 25.02 17.16
C GLY A 379 11.12 24.92 15.73
N SER A 380 11.54 26.07 15.19
CA SER A 380 11.96 26.18 13.79
C SER A 380 13.38 25.64 13.58
N ASP A 381 13.57 24.88 12.50
CA ASP A 381 14.90 24.55 12.00
C ASP A 381 15.53 25.78 11.33
N HIS A 382 16.55 26.35 11.98
CA HIS A 382 17.29 27.52 11.48
C HIS A 382 18.27 27.20 10.34
N GLY A 383 18.47 25.92 10.01
CA GLY A 383 19.16 25.50 8.79
C GLY A 383 18.32 25.68 7.53
N LEU A 384 17.01 25.88 7.67
CA LEU A 384 16.08 26.12 6.57
C LEU A 384 15.78 27.61 6.40
N ALA A 385 15.39 28.00 5.18
CA ALA A 385 14.92 29.34 4.90
C ALA A 385 13.82 29.75 5.88
N ALA A 386 13.89 30.99 6.38
CA ALA A 386 12.93 31.51 7.34
C ALA A 386 11.50 31.33 6.80
N PRO A 387 10.59 30.71 7.58
CA PRO A 387 9.22 30.54 7.13
C PRO A 387 8.57 31.90 6.87
N ALA A 388 7.58 31.91 5.97
CA ALA A 388 6.73 33.08 5.78
C ALA A 388 6.18 33.56 7.13
N LEU A 389 5.93 34.87 7.25
CA LEU A 389 5.51 35.48 8.50
C LEU A 389 4.25 34.76 9.06
N ASN A 390 4.43 33.94 10.10
CA ASN A 390 3.31 33.27 10.75
C ASN A 390 2.54 34.30 11.56
N LEU A 391 1.32 34.61 11.11
CA LEU A 391 0.40 35.52 11.81
C LEU A 391 -0.20 34.86 13.06
N VAL A 392 -0.12 33.54 13.17
CA VAL A 392 -0.52 32.76 14.36
C VAL A 392 0.69 32.65 15.29
N ARG A 393 0.61 33.28 16.47
CA ARG A 393 1.63 33.18 17.51
C ARG A 393 1.32 32.02 18.46
N GLY A 394 1.85 30.84 18.16
CA GLY A 394 1.99 29.75 19.14
C GLY A 394 3.17 29.99 20.09
N GLN A 395 3.23 29.25 21.19
CA GLN A 395 4.44 29.12 21.99
C GLN A 395 5.31 27.99 21.41
N GLN A 396 6.59 27.96 21.78
CA GLN A 396 7.46 26.86 21.37
C GLN A 396 7.02 25.57 22.07
N THR A 397 6.94 24.48 21.31
CA THR A 397 6.68 23.14 21.84
C THR A 397 7.97 22.53 22.35
N TYR A 398 8.00 22.15 23.63
CA TYR A 398 9.19 21.58 24.30
C TYR A 398 9.08 20.09 24.60
N LEU A 399 7.87 19.52 24.58
CA LEU A 399 7.65 18.14 24.98
C LEU A 399 7.07 17.36 23.79
N PRO A 400 7.61 16.15 23.49
CA PRO A 400 7.17 15.34 22.38
C PRO A 400 5.95 14.49 22.75
N VAL A 401 4.89 15.14 23.22
CA VAL A 401 3.70 14.49 23.77
C VAL A 401 2.43 15.10 23.23
N PHE A 402 1.37 14.31 23.11
CA PHE A 402 0.03 14.77 22.76
C PHE A 402 -1.00 13.78 23.28
N GLY A 403 -2.29 14.13 23.23
CA GLY A 403 -3.33 13.17 23.64
C GLY A 403 -4.73 13.66 23.36
N ILE A 404 -5.69 12.77 23.55
CA ILE A 404 -7.12 13.07 23.42
C ILE A 404 -7.90 12.36 24.52
N LYS A 405 -8.78 13.11 25.19
CA LYS A 405 -9.73 12.60 26.19
C LYS A 405 -11.14 12.68 25.64
N LYS A 406 -11.91 11.62 25.83
CA LYS A 406 -13.35 11.55 25.53
C LYS A 406 -14.07 10.82 26.66
N GLY A 407 -15.08 11.46 27.26
CA GLY A 407 -15.72 10.92 28.46
C GLY A 407 -14.71 10.58 29.55
N GLU A 408 -14.73 9.33 30.03
CA GLU A 408 -13.85 8.80 31.09
C GLU A 408 -12.59 8.11 30.55
N GLN A 409 -12.28 8.27 29.27
CA GLN A 409 -11.19 7.59 28.58
C GLN A 409 -10.22 8.61 27.98
N ALA A 410 -8.92 8.39 28.13
CA ALA A 410 -7.90 9.21 27.49
C ALA A 410 -6.81 8.36 26.83
N LEU A 411 -6.38 8.83 25.66
CA LEU A 411 -5.22 8.35 24.94
C LEU A 411 -4.09 9.36 25.12
N PHE A 412 -2.95 8.92 25.63
CA PHE A 412 -1.76 9.75 25.77
C PHE A 412 -0.63 9.18 24.93
N ALA A 413 0.03 10.02 24.14
CA ALA A 413 1.07 9.63 23.21
C ALA A 413 2.39 10.33 23.50
N ILE A 414 3.49 9.58 23.38
CA ILE A 414 4.87 10.03 23.52
C ILE A 414 5.61 9.67 22.24
N ILE A 415 6.23 10.65 21.57
CA ILE A 415 7.10 10.40 20.42
C ILE A 415 8.50 10.09 20.97
N GLU A 416 8.92 8.83 20.88
CA GLU A 416 10.19 8.35 21.45
C GLU A 416 11.38 8.60 20.52
N GLN A 417 11.14 8.59 19.21
CA GLN A 417 12.18 8.78 18.19
C GLN A 417 11.61 9.49 16.97
N GLY A 418 12.41 10.36 16.34
CA GLY A 418 11.98 11.25 15.26
C GLY A 418 11.28 12.53 15.75
N ASP A 419 11.27 12.77 17.06
CA ASP A 419 10.70 13.93 17.73
C ASP A 419 11.15 15.28 17.12
N ALA A 420 12.44 15.46 16.86
CA ALA A 420 12.99 16.71 16.32
C ALA A 420 12.51 17.08 14.90
N MET A 421 12.00 16.11 14.15
CA MET A 421 11.41 16.32 12.81
C MET A 421 9.88 16.23 12.82
N THR A 422 9.26 16.19 14.00
CA THR A 422 7.82 15.97 14.13
C THR A 422 7.04 17.26 14.32
N GLN A 423 5.87 17.29 13.70
CA GLN A 423 4.82 18.27 13.94
C GLN A 423 3.59 17.54 14.52
N VAL A 424 3.09 18.00 15.66
CA VAL A 424 1.81 17.54 16.22
C VAL A 424 0.69 18.33 15.56
N ASN A 425 -0.26 17.62 14.95
CA ASN A 425 -1.44 18.20 14.35
C ASN A 425 -2.66 17.87 15.19
N ALA A 426 -3.56 18.84 15.37
CA ALA A 426 -4.85 18.62 16.00
C ALA A 426 -5.96 19.40 15.29
N ASP A 427 -7.09 18.72 15.10
CA ASP A 427 -8.28 19.31 14.50
C ASP A 427 -9.55 18.91 15.28
N ILE A 428 -10.53 19.80 15.28
CA ILE A 428 -11.86 19.59 15.83
C ILE A 428 -12.80 19.04 14.74
N SER A 429 -13.87 18.40 15.18
CA SER A 429 -14.93 17.96 14.26
C SER A 429 -15.59 19.13 13.52
N GLY A 430 -16.11 18.86 12.33
CA GLY A 430 -16.91 19.79 11.54
C GLY A 430 -16.15 20.61 10.52
N ARG A 431 -14.80 20.65 10.56
CA ARG A 431 -13.99 21.38 9.56
C ARG A 431 -13.83 20.58 8.26
N GLN A 432 -13.25 19.38 8.36
CA GLN A 432 -13.00 18.49 7.21
C GLN A 432 -13.69 17.14 7.34
N ILE A 433 -13.91 16.69 8.59
CA ILE A 433 -14.43 15.37 8.94
C ILE A 433 -15.35 15.52 10.19
N SER A 434 -16.20 14.54 10.46
CA SER A 434 -17.10 14.51 11.63
C SER A 434 -16.40 14.16 12.96
N TYR A 435 -15.06 14.12 12.98
CA TYR A 435 -14.25 13.66 14.10
C TYR A 435 -13.22 14.69 14.54
N ASN A 436 -12.96 14.71 15.84
CA ASN A 436 -11.83 15.41 16.44
C ASN A 436 -10.62 14.45 16.44
N VAL A 437 -9.46 14.94 16.05
CA VAL A 437 -8.27 14.12 15.79
C VAL A 437 -7.01 14.81 16.30
N VAL A 438 -6.03 14.02 16.71
CA VAL A 438 -4.67 14.47 17.04
C VAL A 438 -3.68 13.39 16.59
N TYR A 439 -2.61 13.79 15.93
CA TYR A 439 -1.64 12.83 15.39
C TYR A 439 -0.26 13.47 15.11
N PRO A 440 0.81 12.67 15.08
CA PRO A 440 2.14 13.13 14.69
C PRO A 440 2.32 13.08 13.17
N GLN A 441 2.96 14.11 12.63
CA GLN A 441 3.46 14.19 11.25
C GLN A 441 4.98 14.29 11.29
N PHE A 442 5.66 13.29 10.77
CA PHE A 442 7.12 13.26 10.67
C PHE A 442 7.55 13.87 9.34
N ARG A 443 8.47 14.85 9.37
CA ARG A 443 9.06 15.46 8.17
C ARG A 443 10.31 14.69 7.76
N THR A 444 10.10 13.59 7.05
CA THR A 444 11.15 12.63 6.65
C THR A 444 12.18 13.20 5.67
N MET A 445 11.82 14.24 4.93
CA MET A 445 12.75 14.96 4.06
C MET A 445 12.57 16.47 4.18
N ALA A 446 13.64 17.16 4.55
CA ALA A 446 13.64 18.61 4.58
C ALA A 446 13.64 19.17 3.15
N GLN A 447 13.00 20.33 2.99
CA GLN A 447 13.01 21.10 1.76
C GLN A 447 13.23 22.58 2.07
N THR A 448 13.90 23.26 1.17
CA THR A 448 14.03 24.72 1.18
C THR A 448 13.81 25.28 -0.22
N THR A 449 13.69 26.59 -0.35
CA THR A 449 13.54 27.24 -1.66
C THR A 449 14.79 28.06 -1.97
N ALA A 450 15.41 27.84 -3.13
CA ALA A 450 16.49 28.69 -3.61
C ALA A 450 15.96 29.73 -4.61
N GLN A 451 16.46 30.96 -4.52
CA GLN A 451 16.16 32.02 -5.49
C GLN A 451 17.31 32.17 -6.49
N LEU A 452 17.00 32.04 -7.79
CA LEU A 452 17.96 32.36 -8.85
C LEU A 452 17.93 33.87 -9.15
N GLN A 453 19.00 34.58 -8.77
CA GLN A 453 19.19 35.99 -9.09
C GLN A 453 20.24 36.13 -10.20
N GLY A 454 19.81 36.54 -11.39
CA GLY A 454 20.72 36.93 -12.46
C GLY A 454 21.32 38.31 -12.20
N GLU A 455 22.64 38.44 -12.33
CA GLU A 455 23.34 39.72 -12.31
C GLU A 455 23.00 40.50 -13.59
N MET A 456 22.43 41.69 -13.44
CA MET A 456 22.18 42.58 -14.57
C MET A 456 23.51 43.21 -15.01
N PRO A 457 23.86 43.24 -16.30
CA PRO A 457 25.02 44.00 -16.76
C PRO A 457 24.82 45.48 -16.42
N GLU A 458 25.83 46.13 -15.81
CA GLU A 458 25.84 47.53 -15.36
C GLU A 458 25.48 48.60 -16.43
N ARG A 459 25.25 48.21 -17.69
CA ARG A 459 25.10 49.13 -18.84
C ARG A 459 23.68 49.65 -19.09
N VAL A 460 22.76 49.57 -18.12
CA VAL A 460 21.43 50.20 -18.25
C VAL A 460 21.27 51.28 -17.18
N HIS A 461 21.96 52.40 -17.37
CA HIS A 461 21.68 53.64 -16.64
C HIS A 461 20.37 54.26 -17.15
N GLY A 462 19.37 54.37 -16.28
CA GLY A 462 18.28 55.34 -16.45
C GLY A 462 16.92 54.82 -16.95
N GLN A 463 16.68 53.52 -17.03
CA GLN A 463 15.33 52.99 -17.22
C GLN A 463 14.85 52.32 -15.93
N ALA A 464 13.73 52.81 -15.41
CA ALA A 464 13.08 52.31 -14.21
C ALA A 464 12.99 50.78 -14.21
N SER A 465 13.26 50.20 -13.05
CA SER A 465 13.10 48.78 -12.70
C SER A 465 11.65 48.31 -12.82
N GLN A 466 11.11 48.34 -14.04
CA GLN A 466 9.74 48.00 -14.36
C GLN A 466 9.71 46.68 -15.14
N TRP A 467 9.31 45.64 -14.41
CA TRP A 467 8.52 44.51 -14.88
C TRP A 467 9.12 43.63 -15.99
N VAL A 468 10.23 42.94 -15.69
CA VAL A 468 10.38 41.57 -16.21
C VAL A 468 9.77 40.64 -15.18
N ASN A 469 8.52 40.25 -15.42
CA ASN A 469 7.79 39.29 -14.61
C ASN A 469 8.49 37.91 -14.73
N THR A 470 9.50 37.69 -13.89
CA THR A 470 10.23 36.41 -13.81
C THR A 470 9.46 35.52 -12.85
N SER A 471 8.32 34.99 -13.31
CA SER A 471 7.33 34.30 -12.49
C SER A 471 7.77 32.94 -11.90
N GLN A 472 9.00 32.48 -12.15
CA GLN A 472 9.58 31.31 -11.49
C GLN A 472 11.06 31.57 -11.16
N ARG A 473 11.32 32.25 -10.04
CA ARG A 473 12.68 32.36 -9.47
C ARG A 473 12.93 31.45 -8.28
N LEU A 474 11.89 30.81 -7.74
CA LEU A 474 11.99 29.90 -6.60
C LEU A 474 11.99 28.47 -7.12
N ILE A 475 13.04 27.73 -6.78
CA ILE A 475 13.13 26.27 -7.01
C ILE A 475 13.14 25.58 -5.65
N ASN A 476 12.42 24.46 -5.51
CA ASN A 476 12.56 23.63 -4.32
C ASN A 476 13.90 22.89 -4.37
N VAL A 477 14.60 22.92 -3.25
CA VAL A 477 15.83 22.18 -3.00
C VAL A 477 15.52 21.21 -1.87
N TYR A 478 15.53 19.92 -2.20
CA TYR A 478 15.25 18.85 -1.26
C TYR A 478 16.57 18.32 -0.67
N GLN A 479 16.52 17.85 0.57
CA GLN A 479 17.59 17.04 1.14
C GLN A 479 17.81 15.79 0.27
N GLN A 480 19.06 15.36 0.11
CA GLN A 480 19.41 14.24 -0.78
C GLN A 480 18.87 12.90 -0.27
N GLU A 481 18.90 12.70 1.05
CA GLU A 481 18.52 11.46 1.71
C GLU A 481 17.43 11.74 2.75
N LEU A 482 16.66 10.70 3.07
CA LEU A 482 15.74 10.74 4.21
C LEU A 482 16.53 10.91 5.50
N VAL A 483 15.91 11.52 6.51
CA VAL A 483 16.49 11.57 7.86
C VAL A 483 16.66 10.12 8.38
N PRO A 484 17.88 9.68 8.75
CA PRO A 484 18.16 8.30 9.15
C PRO A 484 17.73 8.04 10.60
N SER A 485 16.42 8.05 10.83
CA SER A 485 15.83 7.83 12.13
C SER A 485 14.48 7.16 11.98
N ASP A 486 14.23 6.16 12.83
CA ASP A 486 12.92 5.56 12.97
C ASP A 486 11.91 6.58 13.50
N LEU A 487 10.65 6.34 13.17
CA LEU A 487 9.53 7.14 13.64
C LEU A 487 8.80 6.30 14.70
N ILE A 488 8.95 6.63 15.98
CA ILE A 488 8.42 5.81 17.08
C ILE A 488 7.46 6.63 17.93
N VAL A 489 6.25 6.10 18.10
CA VAL A 489 5.20 6.69 18.96
C VAL A 489 4.70 5.63 19.92
N ARG A 490 4.78 5.92 21.22
CA ARG A 490 4.21 5.12 22.29
C ARG A 490 2.85 5.70 22.68
N TYR A 491 1.83 4.85 22.75
CA TYR A 491 0.48 5.19 23.17
C TYR A 491 0.15 4.47 24.47
N GLY A 492 -0.16 5.26 25.50
CA GLY A 492 -0.72 4.81 26.77
C GLY A 492 -2.22 5.07 26.84
N PHE A 493 -2.91 4.18 27.54
CA PHE A 493 -4.36 4.20 27.69
C PHE A 493 -4.72 4.50 29.15
N LEU A 494 -5.58 5.50 29.35
CA LEU A 494 -5.96 6.01 30.67
C LEU A 494 -7.47 5.98 30.84
N GLU A 495 -7.92 5.66 32.06
CA GLU A 495 -9.34 5.54 32.40
C GLU A 495 -9.69 6.14 33.77
N GLY A 496 -10.93 6.63 33.88
CA GLY A 496 -11.50 7.17 35.12
C GLY A 496 -10.67 8.32 35.69
N GLU A 497 -10.28 8.24 36.97
CA GLU A 497 -9.47 9.29 37.61
C GLU A 497 -8.07 9.45 37.01
N LYS A 498 -7.57 8.45 36.27
CA LYS A 498 -6.30 8.56 35.56
C LYS A 498 -6.42 9.31 34.23
N ALA A 499 -7.63 9.50 33.71
CA ALA A 499 -7.91 10.04 32.37
C ALA A 499 -8.05 11.56 32.30
#